data_AF-A0A4S4KHA5-F1
#
_entry.id   AF-A0A4S4KHA5-F1
#
_cell.length_a   1.000
_cell.length_b   1.000
_cell.length_c   1.000
_cell.angle_alpha   90.00
_cell.angle_beta   90.00
_cell.angle_gamma   90.00
#
_symmetry.space_group_name_H-M   'P 1'
#
loop_
_entity.id
_entity.type
_entity.pdbx_description
1 polymer ?
#
loop_
_entity_poly.entity_id
_entity_poly.type
_entity_poly.pdbx_seq_one_letter_code
_entity_poly.pdbx_strand_id
1 'polypeptide(L)'
;MHNVINTIPLSNVPWKCFSMKYTREIPERNPPTWMLQSHKIYYHEPNTVIRQMLENPDFTHGFDFIPRREFDARDQQVFSDFMTGNWAWRKADKLAENPNNKGAMLIPVIAGSDKTTVSVGTGQNEYYPLYLSITNIINSV
;
A
#
# COMPACT_ATOMS: atom_id res chain seq x y z
N MET A 1 20.60 -6.15 -17.07
CA MET A 1 20.18 -5.91 -15.67
C MET A 1 18.66 -6.01 -15.51
N HIS A 2 17.85 -5.23 -16.25
CA HIS A 2 16.38 -5.30 -16.19
C HIS A 2 15.79 -6.69 -16.54
N ASN A 3 16.39 -7.41 -17.49
CA ASN A 3 15.92 -8.75 -17.87
C ASN A 3 16.02 -9.79 -16.74
N VAL A 4 16.96 -9.62 -15.80
CA VAL A 4 17.16 -10.55 -14.67
C VAL A 4 16.17 -10.29 -13.54
N ILE A 5 15.73 -9.04 -13.37
CA ILE A 5 14.70 -8.66 -12.39
C ILE A 5 13.34 -9.23 -12.82
N ASN A 6 13.05 -9.22 -14.13
CA ASN A 6 11.82 -9.79 -14.68
C ASN A 6 11.78 -11.34 -14.65
N THR A 7 12.92 -12.01 -14.41
CA THR A 7 12.98 -13.48 -14.29
C THR A 7 12.75 -13.99 -12.86
N ILE A 8 12.51 -13.11 -11.88
CA ILE A 8 12.16 -13.53 -10.52
C ILE A 8 10.77 -14.18 -10.54
N PRO A 9 10.64 -15.48 -10.21
CA PRO A 9 9.42 -16.25 -10.43
C PRO A 9 8.27 -15.95 -9.45
N LEU A 10 8.47 -15.03 -8.51
CA LEU A 10 7.53 -14.75 -7.41
C LEU A 10 6.39 -13.79 -7.79
N SER A 11 6.54 -12.99 -8.85
CA SER A 11 5.44 -12.14 -9.36
C SER A 11 5.61 -11.91 -10.86
N ASN A 12 4.56 -12.16 -11.62
CA ASN A 12 4.51 -11.90 -13.07
C ASN A 12 4.05 -10.47 -13.42
N VAL A 13 4.00 -9.55 -12.45
CA VAL A 13 3.56 -8.17 -12.70
C VAL A 13 4.71 -7.37 -13.30
N PRO A 14 4.60 -6.85 -14.53
CA PRO A 14 5.68 -6.10 -15.14
C PRO A 14 5.88 -4.74 -14.47
N TRP A 15 7.14 -4.28 -14.44
CA TRP A 15 7.46 -2.91 -14.07
C TRP A 15 6.91 -1.92 -15.08
N LYS A 16 6.30 -0.85 -14.59
CA LYS A 16 5.89 0.34 -15.36
C LYS A 16 6.72 1.53 -14.89
N CYS A 17 6.79 2.56 -15.74
CA CYS A 17 7.49 3.80 -15.42
C CYS A 17 6.68 5.01 -15.89
N PHE A 18 6.64 6.06 -15.08
CA PHE A 18 6.21 7.38 -15.51
C PHE A 18 7.13 8.45 -14.92
N SER A 19 7.09 9.66 -15.46
CA SER A 19 7.82 10.80 -14.94
C SER A 19 6.86 11.75 -14.23
N MET A 20 7.25 12.27 -13.08
CA MET A 20 6.49 13.26 -12.32
C MET A 20 7.38 14.44 -11.96
N LYS A 21 6.78 15.62 -11.87
CA LYS A 21 7.42 16.84 -11.36
C LYS A 21 6.55 17.42 -10.25
N TYR A 22 7.16 18.11 -9.31
CA TYR A 22 6.41 18.84 -8.29
C TYR A 22 5.54 19.92 -8.95
N THR A 23 4.25 19.98 -8.58
CA THR A 23 3.24 20.83 -9.23
C THR A 23 2.66 21.92 -8.35
N ARG A 24 3.07 21.99 -7.08
CA ARG A 24 2.59 23.03 -6.16
C ARG A 24 3.48 24.28 -6.24
N GLU A 25 3.17 25.27 -5.40
CA GLU A 25 3.89 26.54 -5.34
C GLU A 25 5.40 26.33 -5.11
N ILE A 26 6.20 26.97 -5.97
CA ILE A 26 7.66 26.92 -5.98
C ILE A 26 8.16 28.28 -5.45
N PRO A 27 9.06 28.32 -4.47
CA PRO A 27 9.59 29.58 -3.95
C PRO A 27 10.24 30.44 -5.05
N GLU A 28 9.93 31.73 -5.09
CA GLU A 28 10.52 32.66 -6.06
C GLU A 28 12.03 32.83 -5.88
N ARG A 29 12.52 32.77 -4.64
CA ARG A 29 13.94 32.85 -4.30
C ARG A 29 14.48 31.49 -3.89
N ASN A 30 15.56 31.06 -4.54
CA ASN A 30 16.32 29.85 -4.25
C ASN A 30 15.44 28.59 -4.12
N PRO A 31 14.65 28.23 -5.17
CA PRO A 31 13.88 27.01 -5.13
C PRO A 31 14.80 25.79 -4.99
N PRO A 32 14.47 24.83 -4.12
CA PRO A 32 15.17 23.55 -4.07
C PRO A 32 15.16 22.87 -5.45
N THR A 33 16.30 22.31 -5.86
CA THR A 33 16.46 21.69 -7.18
C THR A 33 15.47 20.56 -7.43
N TRP A 34 15.11 19.79 -6.40
CA TRP A 34 14.16 18.68 -6.50
C TRP A 34 12.75 19.13 -6.95
N MET A 35 12.34 20.38 -6.67
CA MET A 35 11.04 20.92 -7.10
C MET A 35 11.02 21.21 -8.61
N LEU A 36 12.19 21.48 -9.19
CA LEU A 36 12.33 21.82 -10.61
C LEU A 36 12.61 20.59 -11.47
N GLN A 37 13.13 19.53 -10.87
CA GLN A 37 13.50 18.29 -11.54
C GLN A 37 12.29 17.41 -11.87
N SER A 38 12.42 16.62 -12.93
CA SER A 38 11.51 15.52 -13.24
C SER A 38 12.07 14.22 -12.69
N HIS A 39 11.26 13.52 -11.92
CA HIS A 39 11.61 12.27 -11.25
C HIS A 39 10.93 11.10 -11.96
N LYS A 40 11.70 10.06 -12.30
CA LYS A 40 11.16 8.81 -12.84
C LYS A 40 10.70 7.92 -11.70
N ILE A 41 9.45 7.49 -11.75
CA ILE A 41 8.85 6.56 -10.80
C ILE A 41 8.66 5.22 -11.51
N TYR A 42 9.30 4.19 -10.96
CA TYR A 42 9.11 2.81 -11.37
C TYR A 42 8.18 2.12 -10.38
N TYR A 43 7.18 1.39 -10.89
CA TYR A 43 6.15 0.80 -10.04
C TYR A 43 5.54 -0.45 -10.69
N HIS A 44 5.01 -1.34 -9.86
CA HIS A 44 4.05 -2.35 -10.28
C HIS A 44 2.64 -1.76 -10.21
N GLU A 45 1.75 -2.16 -11.11
CA GLU A 45 0.38 -1.65 -11.10
C GLU A 45 -0.33 -2.09 -9.80
N PRO A 46 -0.76 -1.14 -8.93
CA PRO A 46 -1.21 -1.48 -7.59
C PRO A 46 -2.41 -2.43 -7.54
N ASN A 47 -3.38 -2.27 -8.45
CA ASN A 47 -4.55 -3.15 -8.45
C ASN A 47 -4.18 -4.59 -8.81
N THR A 48 -3.21 -4.78 -9.69
CA THR A 48 -2.70 -6.11 -10.09
C THR A 48 -1.95 -6.74 -8.92
N VAL A 49 -1.12 -5.97 -8.21
CA VAL A 49 -0.43 -6.46 -7.01
C VAL A 49 -1.44 -6.85 -5.92
N ILE A 50 -2.43 -6.00 -5.66
CA ILE A 50 -3.49 -6.28 -4.67
C ILE A 50 -4.27 -7.54 -5.07
N ARG A 51 -4.64 -7.70 -6.36
CA ARG A 51 -5.31 -8.90 -6.83
C ARG A 51 -4.48 -10.16 -6.57
N GLN A 52 -3.17 -10.11 -6.82
CA GLN A 52 -2.28 -11.23 -6.50
C GLN A 52 -2.20 -11.53 -5.02
N MET A 53 -2.20 -10.51 -4.16
CA MET A 53 -2.28 -10.72 -2.71
C MET A 53 -3.59 -11.42 -2.33
N LEU A 54 -4.71 -11.04 -2.94
CA LEU A 54 -6.02 -11.66 -2.69
C LEU A 54 -6.14 -13.10 -3.25
N GLU A 55 -5.42 -13.40 -4.33
CA GLU A 55 -5.37 -14.74 -4.95
C GLU A 55 -4.38 -15.69 -4.24
N ASN A 56 -3.55 -15.19 -3.33
CA ASN A 56 -2.54 -16.00 -2.67
C ASN A 56 -3.18 -16.91 -1.59
N PRO A 57 -3.16 -18.24 -1.77
CA PRO A 57 -3.75 -19.18 -0.82
C PRO A 57 -3.06 -19.18 0.55
N ASP A 58 -1.80 -18.73 0.64
CA ASP A 58 -1.07 -18.68 1.91
C ASP A 58 -1.74 -17.76 2.95
N PHE A 59 -2.54 -16.79 2.50
CA PHE A 59 -3.27 -15.89 3.41
C PHE A 59 -4.63 -16.43 3.86
N THR A 60 -5.07 -17.60 3.37
CA THR A 60 -6.43 -18.14 3.63
C THR A 60 -6.76 -18.22 5.12
N HIS A 61 -5.78 -18.54 5.97
CA HIS A 61 -5.97 -18.73 7.41
C HIS A 61 -5.75 -17.46 8.26
N GLY A 62 -5.37 -16.35 7.63
CA GLY A 62 -5.08 -15.08 8.31
C GLY A 62 -5.65 -13.92 7.50
N PHE A 63 -6.94 -13.96 7.19
CA PHE A 63 -7.59 -12.94 6.37
C PHE A 63 -8.97 -12.56 6.90
N ASP A 64 -9.18 -11.26 7.18
CA ASP A 64 -10.46 -10.71 7.62
C ASP A 64 -11.29 -10.25 6.42
N PHE A 65 -12.40 -10.94 6.15
CA PHE A 65 -13.32 -10.59 5.06
C PHE A 65 -14.27 -9.44 5.40
N ILE A 66 -14.49 -9.18 6.68
CA ILE A 66 -15.39 -8.14 7.17
C ILE A 66 -14.75 -7.43 8.36
N PRO A 67 -14.99 -6.12 8.56
CA PRO A 67 -14.64 -5.47 9.82
C PRO A 67 -15.34 -6.18 10.98
N ARG A 68 -14.62 -6.32 12.10
CA ARG A 68 -15.18 -6.91 13.34
C ARG A 68 -15.11 -5.89 14.48
N ARG A 69 -15.86 -6.16 15.54
CA ARG A 69 -15.71 -5.46 16.82
C ARG A 69 -15.44 -6.50 17.88
N GLU A 70 -14.37 -6.29 18.62
CA GLU A 70 -14.00 -7.13 19.75
C GLU A 70 -14.29 -6.37 21.04
N PHE A 71 -14.70 -7.08 22.08
CA PHE A 71 -15.00 -6.52 23.38
C PHE A 71 -14.32 -7.36 24.46
N ASP A 72 -13.77 -6.70 25.49
CA ASP A 72 -13.19 -7.38 26.64
C ASP A 72 -14.27 -7.83 27.64
N ALA A 73 -13.85 -8.46 28.75
CA ALA A 73 -14.77 -8.92 29.79
C ALA A 73 -15.52 -7.80 30.53
N ARG A 74 -15.23 -6.52 30.25
CA ARG A 74 -15.88 -5.33 30.80
C ARG A 74 -16.73 -4.60 29.74
N ASP A 75 -17.02 -5.26 28.61
CA ASP A 75 -17.71 -4.68 27.44
C ASP A 75 -17.00 -3.46 26.82
N GLN A 76 -15.69 -3.33 27.01
CA GLN A 76 -14.90 -2.29 26.36
C GLN A 76 -14.39 -2.77 25.02
N GLN A 77 -14.54 -1.94 23.98
CA GLN A 77 -14.07 -2.28 22.64
C GLN A 77 -12.54 -2.43 22.62
N VAL A 78 -12.07 -3.55 22.09
CA VAL A 78 -10.66 -3.87 21.89
C VAL A 78 -10.27 -3.60 20.44
N PHE A 79 -9.12 -2.97 20.26
CA PHE A 79 -8.53 -2.67 18.96
C PHE A 79 -7.23 -3.47 18.80
N SER A 80 -7.33 -4.67 18.22
CA SER A 80 -6.21 -5.59 18.04
C SER A 80 -5.50 -5.41 16.68
N ASP A 81 -6.23 -4.94 15.67
CA ASP A 81 -5.72 -4.68 14.32
C ASP A 81 -6.57 -3.62 13.59
N PHE A 82 -6.24 -3.36 12.32
CA PHE A 82 -6.93 -2.37 11.51
C PHE A 82 -8.43 -2.68 11.32
N MET A 83 -8.79 -3.96 11.18
CA MET A 83 -10.15 -4.40 10.89
C MET A 83 -11.07 -4.37 12.11
N THR A 84 -10.50 -4.35 13.32
CA THR A 84 -11.23 -3.99 14.57
C THR A 84 -11.49 -2.49 14.73
N GLY A 85 -10.83 -1.66 13.91
CA GLY A 85 -10.91 -0.21 13.99
C GLY A 85 -12.27 0.36 13.60
N ASN A 86 -12.72 1.39 14.32
CA ASN A 86 -13.94 2.14 14.01
C ASN A 86 -13.93 2.77 12.60
N TRP A 87 -12.76 2.98 12.00
CA TRP A 87 -12.64 3.44 10.62
C TRP A 87 -13.14 2.38 9.63
N ALA A 88 -12.68 1.12 9.76
CA ALA A 88 -13.03 0.04 8.84
C ALA A 88 -14.54 -0.21 8.87
N TRP A 89 -15.12 -0.25 10.07
CA TRP A 89 -16.56 -0.40 10.28
C TRP A 89 -17.36 0.71 9.57
N ARG A 90 -17.06 1.99 9.87
CA ARG A 90 -17.77 3.14 9.27
C ARG A 90 -17.63 3.18 7.75
N LYS A 91 -16.51 2.72 7.21
CA LYS A 91 -16.29 2.66 5.76
C LYS A 91 -17.10 1.54 5.11
N ALA A 92 -17.15 0.35 5.72
CA ALA A 92 -18.00 -0.73 5.24
C ALA A 92 -19.48 -0.33 5.26
N ASP A 93 -19.96 0.27 6.35
CA ASP A 93 -21.35 0.79 6.44
C ASP A 93 -21.64 1.81 5.33
N LYS A 94 -20.72 2.76 5.12
CA LYS A 94 -20.90 3.79 4.09
C LYS A 94 -20.94 3.20 2.67
N LEU A 95 -20.12 2.19 2.41
CA LEU A 95 -20.10 1.50 1.11
C LEU A 95 -21.36 0.65 0.91
N ALA A 96 -21.89 0.06 1.98
CA ALA A 96 -23.10 -0.76 1.95
C ALA A 96 -24.38 0.05 1.63
N GLU A 97 -24.37 1.38 1.83
CA GLU A 97 -25.46 2.27 1.39
C GLU A 97 -25.70 2.19 -0.13
N ASN A 98 -24.70 1.81 -0.92
CA ASN A 98 -24.84 1.61 -2.36
C ASN A 98 -25.26 0.15 -2.65
N PRO A 99 -26.47 -0.10 -3.20
CA PRO A 99 -26.95 -1.45 -3.51
C PRO A 99 -26.04 -2.25 -4.45
N ASN A 100 -25.26 -1.58 -5.31
CA ASN A 100 -24.32 -2.23 -6.23
C ASN A 100 -23.12 -2.85 -5.51
N ASN A 101 -22.88 -2.51 -4.24
CA ASN A 101 -21.81 -3.07 -3.43
C ASN A 101 -22.24 -4.32 -2.64
N LYS A 102 -23.45 -4.85 -2.89
CA LYS A 102 -23.91 -6.07 -2.22
C LYS A 102 -22.95 -7.23 -2.52
N GLY A 103 -22.41 -7.84 -1.46
CA GLY A 103 -21.42 -8.92 -1.56
C GLY A 103 -19.98 -8.44 -1.82
N ALA A 104 -19.75 -7.14 -1.94
CA ALA A 104 -18.40 -6.59 -2.01
C ALA A 104 -17.73 -6.62 -0.63
N MET A 105 -16.41 -6.72 -0.65
CA MET A 105 -15.57 -6.69 0.54
C MET A 105 -14.76 -5.39 0.58
N LEU A 106 -14.64 -4.80 1.76
CA LEU A 106 -13.73 -3.68 1.99
C LEU A 106 -12.29 -4.18 1.99
N ILE A 107 -11.46 -3.64 1.09
CA ILE A 107 -10.02 -3.87 1.04
C ILE A 107 -9.29 -2.55 1.34
N PRO A 108 -8.89 -2.28 2.60
CA PRO A 108 -8.10 -1.11 2.91
C PRO A 108 -6.65 -1.32 2.46
N VAL A 109 -6.12 -0.32 1.76
CA VAL A 109 -4.72 -0.29 1.32
C VAL A 109 -3.92 0.55 2.31
N ILE A 110 -2.86 -0.04 2.87
CA ILE A 110 -1.86 0.68 3.65
C ILE A 110 -0.61 0.85 2.80
N ALA A 111 -0.03 2.05 2.82
CA ALA A 111 1.21 2.34 2.13
C ALA A 111 2.18 3.10 3.04
N GLY A 112 3.45 2.79 2.91
CA GLY A 112 4.52 3.40 3.69
C GLY A 112 5.72 3.67 2.80
N SER A 113 6.37 4.82 3.00
CA SER A 113 7.64 5.13 2.35
C SER A 113 8.71 5.31 3.41
N ASP A 114 9.87 4.74 3.15
CA ASP A 114 11.06 4.95 3.95
C ASP A 114 12.19 5.40 3.04
N LYS A 115 13.09 6.25 3.56
CA LYS A 115 14.25 6.71 2.80
C LYS A 115 15.36 5.67 2.97
N THR A 116 15.76 5.02 1.88
CA THR A 116 16.78 3.98 1.90
C THR A 116 18.03 4.43 1.14
N THR A 117 19.18 4.46 1.84
CA THR A 117 20.49 4.70 1.22
C THR A 117 21.00 3.41 0.60
N VAL A 118 21.11 3.35 -0.73
CA VAL A 118 21.38 2.08 -1.45
C VAL A 118 22.87 1.89 -1.80
N SER A 119 23.69 2.94 -1.71
CA SER A 119 25.15 2.81 -1.90
C SER A 119 25.94 3.71 -0.97
N VAL A 120 26.92 3.14 -0.26
CA VAL A 120 27.96 3.87 0.45
C VAL A 120 29.24 3.76 -0.39
N GLY A 121 29.72 4.85 -0.98
CA GLY A 121 31.01 4.89 -1.68
C GLY A 121 31.00 5.25 -3.18
N THR A 122 29.87 5.16 -3.90
CA THR A 122 29.79 5.44 -5.35
C THR A 122 28.80 6.55 -5.73
N GLY A 123 28.59 7.53 -4.86
CA GLY A 123 27.91 8.78 -5.23
C GLY A 123 26.50 9.01 -4.67
N GLN A 124 26.22 8.63 -3.42
CA GLN A 124 25.04 9.09 -2.66
C GLN A 124 23.68 8.97 -3.40
N ASN A 125 23.39 7.80 -3.99
CA ASN A 125 22.06 7.53 -4.52
C ASN A 125 21.12 7.08 -3.38
N GLU A 126 20.16 7.93 -3.06
CA GLU A 126 19.07 7.64 -2.14
C GLU A 126 17.83 7.24 -2.94
N TYR A 127 17.20 6.14 -2.54
CA TYR A 127 15.92 5.74 -3.09
C TYR A 127 14.83 5.95 -2.04
N TYR A 128 13.63 6.25 -2.53
CA TYR A 128 12.43 6.41 -1.70
C TYR A 128 11.43 5.34 -2.12
N PRO A 129 11.64 4.08 -1.70
CA PRO A 129 10.64 3.05 -1.95
C PRO A 129 9.30 3.44 -1.31
N LEU A 130 8.21 3.09 -2.01
CA LEU A 130 6.86 3.12 -1.49
C LEU A 130 6.37 1.66 -1.47
N TYR A 131 6.14 1.15 -0.28
CA TYR A 131 5.57 -0.17 -0.06
C TYR A 131 4.06 -0.06 0.09
N LEU A 132 3.36 -1.10 -0.34
CA LEU A 132 1.91 -1.22 -0.21
C LEU A 132 1.56 -2.61 0.34
N SER A 133 0.51 -2.69 1.14
CA SER A 133 -0.13 -3.94 1.54
C SER A 133 -1.62 -3.71 1.73
N ILE A 134 -2.36 -4.79 1.96
CA ILE A 134 -3.77 -4.76 2.35
C ILE A 134 -3.90 -5.11 3.83
N THR A 135 -4.78 -4.42 4.54
CA THR A 135 -4.90 -4.58 6.01
C THR A 135 -5.75 -5.77 6.42
N ASN A 136 -6.35 -6.47 5.46
CA ASN A 136 -7.14 -7.67 5.71
C ASN A 136 -6.27 -8.86 6.11
N ILE A 137 -4.96 -8.84 5.78
CA ILE A 137 -4.02 -9.90 6.14
C ILE A 137 -3.63 -9.73 7.61
N ILE A 138 -3.93 -10.76 8.40
CA ILE A 138 -3.59 -10.85 9.82
C ILE A 138 -2.14 -11.31 9.93
N ASN A 139 -1.34 -10.59 10.70
CA ASN A 139 0.00 -11.05 11.06
C ASN A 139 -0.12 -12.15 12.12
N SER A 140 0.10 -13.40 11.72
CA SER A 140 0.06 -14.57 12.62
C SER A 140 1.41 -14.94 13.21
N VAL A 141 2.40 -14.03 13.17
CA VAL A 141 3.77 -14.24 13.67
C VAL A 141 4.03 -13.38 14.90
#